data_AF-A0A932L510-F1
#
_entry.id   AF-A0A932L510-F1
#
_cell.length_a   1.000
_cell.length_b   1.000
_cell.length_c   1.000
_cell.angle_alpha   90.00
_cell.angle_beta   90.00
_cell.angle_gamma   90.00
#
_symmetry.space_group_name_H-M   'P 1'
#
loop_
_entity.id
_entity.type
_entity.pdbx_description
1 polymer ?
#
loop_
_entity_poly.entity_id
_entity_poly.type
_entity_poly.pdbx_seq_one_letter_code
_entity_poly.pdbx_strand_id
1 'polypeptide(L)'
;MRHNVGMSAALLPLALVWASLGQAPADTAAEAGGQERMHFFRENASQFALYRPDAQQPLPLRPEPVLRYSNPERETGSTDGATFLWLDGTRPVAVISLSIRRPNDNVYYECTSLCATPLDCRRNASSLWAPTPRRAACSRSEFRTRWRLRQAPRSD
;
A
#
# COMPACT_ATOMS: atom_id res chain seq x y z
N MET A 1 66.35 28.01 -50.98
CA MET A 1 65.07 28.62 -50.55
C MET A 1 64.00 27.57 -50.83
N ARG A 2 63.79 26.57 -49.96
CA ARG A 2 62.97 26.54 -48.72
C ARG A 2 61.56 27.13 -48.87
N HIS A 3 60.60 26.36 -48.32
CA HIS A 3 59.18 26.59 -48.05
C HIS A 3 58.21 26.05 -49.12
N ASN A 4 57.13 25.31 -48.82
CA ASN A 4 56.59 24.75 -47.56
C ASN A 4 55.54 23.69 -47.94
N VAL A 5 55.51 22.56 -47.25
CA VAL A 5 54.46 21.53 -47.34
C VAL A 5 53.33 21.93 -46.39
N GLY A 6 52.13 22.17 -46.94
CA GLY A 6 50.92 22.51 -46.19
C GLY A 6 50.13 21.27 -45.78
N MET A 7 50.30 20.89 -44.51
CA MET A 7 49.53 19.90 -43.75
C MET A 7 48.05 20.35 -43.66
N SER A 8 47.11 19.48 -44.04
CA SER A 8 45.70 19.61 -43.64
C SER A 8 45.20 18.24 -43.21
N ALA A 9 45.49 17.93 -41.95
CA ALA A 9 45.02 16.75 -41.25
C ALA A 9 43.73 17.08 -40.49
N ALA A 10 42.75 16.20 -40.68
CA ALA A 10 41.73 15.79 -39.71
C ALA A 10 40.95 16.90 -38.98
N LEU A 11 39.73 17.16 -39.47
CA LEU A 11 38.63 17.68 -38.65
C LEU A 11 37.52 16.60 -38.58
N LEU A 12 36.90 16.51 -37.40
CA LEU A 12 35.76 15.68 -36.97
C LEU A 12 36.15 14.33 -36.33
N PRO A 13 36.20 14.32 -34.99
CA PRO A 13 35.02 13.79 -34.31
C PRO A 13 34.65 14.65 -33.10
N LEU A 14 33.70 15.57 -33.26
CA LEU A 14 33.15 16.36 -32.14
C LEU A 14 31.62 16.42 -32.20
N ALA A 15 30.97 15.27 -32.42
CA ALA A 15 29.51 15.18 -32.45
C ALA A 15 28.94 14.01 -31.63
N LEU A 16 29.77 13.34 -30.81
CA LEU A 16 29.33 12.16 -30.02
C LEU A 16 29.37 12.37 -28.49
N VAL A 17 29.51 13.61 -28.00
CA VAL A 17 29.51 13.90 -26.56
C VAL A 17 28.17 14.50 -26.08
N TRP A 18 27.26 14.85 -26.99
CA TRP A 18 25.96 15.47 -26.63
C TRP A 18 24.84 14.46 -26.35
N ALA A 19 25.03 13.18 -26.65
CA ALA A 19 23.98 12.17 -26.48
C ALA A 19 23.83 11.67 -25.03
N SER A 20 24.77 11.97 -24.12
CA SER A 20 24.82 11.36 -22.77
C SER A 20 24.28 12.24 -21.63
N LEU A 21 23.83 13.47 -21.87
CA LEU A 21 23.28 14.35 -20.81
C LEU A 21 21.74 14.32 -20.68
N GLY A 22 21.03 13.49 -21.47
CA GLY A 22 19.57 13.57 -21.60
C GLY A 22 18.74 12.58 -20.76
N GLN A 23 19.33 11.53 -20.19
CA GLN A 23 18.59 10.54 -19.38
C GLN A 23 18.80 10.82 -17.89
N ALA A 24 18.07 11.80 -17.37
CA ALA A 24 17.83 11.91 -15.92
C ALA A 24 16.92 10.75 -15.46
N PRO A 25 17.10 10.24 -14.22
CA PRO A 25 16.58 8.95 -13.79
C PRO A 25 15.10 9.03 -13.39
N ALA A 26 14.20 8.82 -14.35
CA ALA A 26 12.76 8.65 -14.08
C ALA A 26 12.50 7.54 -13.04
N ASP A 27 13.36 6.52 -12.99
CA ASP A 27 13.23 5.37 -12.10
C ASP A 27 13.42 5.76 -10.62
N THR A 28 14.41 6.59 -10.28
CA THR A 28 14.68 6.94 -8.87
C THR A 28 13.59 7.79 -8.21
N ALA A 29 12.92 8.68 -8.96
CA ALA A 29 11.83 9.49 -8.41
C ALA A 29 10.56 8.67 -8.16
N ALA A 30 10.25 7.72 -9.05
CA ALA A 30 9.13 6.79 -8.88
C ALA A 30 9.37 5.83 -7.70
N GLU A 31 10.61 5.36 -7.53
CA GLU A 31 10.99 4.49 -6.41
C GLU A 31 10.93 5.20 -5.05
N ALA A 32 11.40 6.46 -4.97
CA ALA A 32 11.35 7.26 -3.74
C ALA A 32 9.91 7.46 -3.26
N GLY A 33 9.00 7.88 -4.15
CA GLY A 33 7.58 8.00 -3.82
C GLY A 33 6.96 6.64 -3.45
N GLY A 34 7.45 5.56 -4.05
CA GLY A 34 7.09 4.19 -3.72
C GLY A 34 7.43 3.80 -2.28
N GLN A 35 8.61 4.19 -1.77
CA GLN A 35 9.05 3.88 -0.41
C GLN A 35 8.31 4.69 0.64
N GLU A 36 8.13 6.00 0.43
CA GLU A 36 7.35 6.88 1.31
C GLU A 36 5.91 6.38 1.45
N ARG A 37 5.31 5.98 0.33
CA ARG A 37 3.96 5.43 0.31
C ARG A 37 3.86 4.11 1.09
N MET A 38 4.89 3.27 1.03
CA MET A 38 4.93 2.04 1.82
C MET A 38 5.06 2.33 3.32
N HIS A 39 5.92 3.29 3.69
CA HIS A 39 6.05 3.74 5.08
C HIS A 39 4.69 4.20 5.62
N PHE A 40 4.00 5.05 4.87
CA PHE A 40 2.65 5.51 5.20
C PHE A 40 1.66 4.35 5.45
N PHE A 41 1.68 3.30 4.62
CA PHE A 41 0.80 2.15 4.83
C PHE A 41 1.16 1.34 6.07
N ARG A 42 2.45 1.14 6.36
CA ARG A 42 2.88 0.44 7.58
C ARG A 42 2.48 1.22 8.83
N GLU A 43 2.65 2.54 8.83
CA GLU A 43 2.20 3.41 9.92
C GLU A 43 0.67 3.40 10.09
N ASN A 44 -0.09 3.39 8.99
CA ASN A 44 -1.54 3.29 9.10
C ASN A 44 -1.98 1.91 9.59
N ALA A 45 -1.32 0.84 9.16
CA ALA A 45 -1.63 -0.52 9.60
C ALA A 45 -1.33 -0.73 11.09
N SER A 46 -0.27 -0.12 11.62
CA SER A 46 0.10 -0.25 13.05
C SER A 46 -0.89 0.42 14.00
N GLN A 47 -1.77 1.29 13.51
CA GLN A 47 -2.86 1.90 14.30
C GLN A 47 -3.99 0.90 14.61
N PHE A 48 -4.03 -0.25 13.94
CA PHE A 48 -5.04 -1.27 14.16
C PHE A 48 -4.57 -2.31 15.16
N ALA A 49 -5.41 -2.56 16.17
CA ALA A 49 -5.20 -3.60 17.16
C ALA A 49 -6.38 -4.58 17.11
N LEU A 50 -6.09 -5.86 16.86
CA LEU A 50 -7.11 -6.91 16.80
C LEU A 50 -6.99 -7.81 18.02
N TYR A 51 -8.11 -8.10 18.66
CA TYR A 51 -8.16 -8.93 19.86
C TYR A 51 -9.07 -10.13 19.63
N ARG A 52 -8.74 -11.24 20.31
CA ARG A 52 -9.74 -12.29 20.57
C ARG A 52 -10.70 -11.81 21.66
N PRO A 53 -11.91 -12.39 21.75
CA PRO A 53 -12.74 -12.26 22.95
C PRO A 53 -11.89 -12.60 24.18
N ASP A 54 -11.97 -11.76 25.20
CA ASP A 54 -11.31 -11.93 26.50
C ASP A 54 -9.77 -11.90 26.51
N ALA A 55 -9.12 -11.70 25.35
CA ALA A 55 -7.67 -11.53 25.30
C ALA A 55 -7.27 -10.10 25.67
N GLN A 56 -6.28 -9.98 26.56
CA GLN A 56 -5.71 -8.69 26.94
C GLN A 56 -4.68 -8.16 25.93
N GLN A 57 -4.02 -9.06 25.20
CA GLN A 57 -3.00 -8.70 24.21
C GLN A 57 -3.55 -8.75 22.78
N PRO A 58 -3.14 -7.81 21.91
CA PRO A 58 -3.53 -7.85 20.51
C PRO A 58 -2.82 -8.97 19.76
N LEU A 59 -3.48 -9.48 18.72
CA LEU A 59 -2.92 -10.39 17.74
C LEU A 59 -1.76 -9.70 17.00
N PRO A 60 -0.63 -10.41 16.76
CA PRO A 60 0.49 -9.86 16.02
C PRO A 60 0.12 -9.44 14.59
N LEU A 61 0.51 -8.22 14.22
CA LEU A 61 0.53 -7.73 12.84
C LEU A 61 1.80 -8.25 12.14
N ARG A 62 1.65 -8.82 10.94
CA ARG A 62 2.79 -9.04 10.04
C ARG A 62 3.28 -7.69 9.50
N PRO A 63 4.54 -7.27 9.75
CA PRO A 63 5.00 -5.91 9.40
C PRO A 63 5.00 -5.62 7.90
N GLU A 64 5.30 -6.63 7.09
CA GLU A 64 5.30 -6.50 5.63
C GLU A 64 3.94 -6.87 5.03
N PRO A 65 3.40 -6.04 4.13
CA PRO A 65 2.15 -6.36 3.47
C PRO A 65 2.32 -7.57 2.56
N VAL A 66 1.24 -8.35 2.43
CA VAL A 66 1.21 -9.52 1.53
C VAL A 66 0.84 -9.15 0.10
N LEU A 67 0.27 -7.96 -0.09
CA LEU A 67 -0.05 -7.40 -1.39
C LEU A 67 0.14 -5.89 -1.34
N ARG A 68 0.74 -5.35 -2.39
CA ARG A 68 0.77 -3.91 -2.68
C ARG A 68 0.43 -3.71 -4.15
N TYR A 69 -0.36 -2.70 -4.45
CA TYR A 69 -0.63 -2.28 -5.84
C TYR A 69 -0.56 -0.76 -5.95
N SER A 70 -0.16 -0.29 -7.13
CA SER A 70 -0.24 1.13 -7.51
C SER A 70 -0.92 1.23 -8.86
N ASN A 71 -1.84 2.18 -8.99
CA ASN A 71 -2.61 2.47 -10.20
C ASN A 71 -2.77 4.00 -10.35
N PRO A 72 -1.69 4.70 -10.72
CA PRO A 72 -1.65 6.16 -10.75
C PRO A 72 -2.48 6.79 -11.89
N GLU A 73 -2.73 6.05 -12.96
CA GLU A 73 -3.46 6.52 -14.15
C GLU A 73 -4.97 6.61 -13.92
N ARG A 74 -5.48 5.99 -12.85
CA ARG A 74 -6.90 5.94 -12.56
C ARG A 74 -7.42 7.29 -12.07
N GLU A 75 -8.24 7.97 -12.87
CA GLU A 75 -8.81 9.28 -12.50
C GLU A 75 -9.69 9.23 -11.24
N THR A 76 -10.39 8.12 -11.00
CA THR A 76 -11.28 7.93 -9.84
C THR A 76 -11.11 6.55 -9.19
N GLY A 77 -11.33 6.45 -7.88
CA GLY A 77 -11.20 5.19 -7.13
C GLY A 77 -9.81 4.96 -6.54
N SER A 78 -9.46 3.71 -6.25
CA SER A 78 -8.20 3.36 -5.59
C SER A 78 -7.00 3.55 -6.52
N THR A 79 -6.04 4.38 -6.07
CA THR A 79 -4.80 4.70 -6.78
C THR A 79 -3.58 4.01 -6.18
N ASP A 80 -3.60 3.68 -4.89
CA ASP A 80 -2.55 2.88 -4.25
C ASP A 80 -3.18 2.09 -3.11
N GLY A 81 -2.60 0.95 -2.75
CA GLY A 81 -3.09 0.16 -1.65
C GLY A 81 -2.13 -0.92 -1.20
N ALA A 82 -2.33 -1.35 0.04
CA ALA A 82 -1.55 -2.41 0.68
C ALA A 82 -2.44 -3.26 1.59
N THR A 83 -2.16 -4.56 1.65
CA THR A 83 -2.93 -5.53 2.42
C THR A 83 -2.04 -6.18 3.47
N PHE A 84 -2.48 -6.13 4.73
CA PHE A 84 -1.76 -6.64 5.89
C PHE A 84 -2.51 -7.78 6.56
N LEU A 85 -1.75 -8.63 7.26
CA LEU A 85 -2.26 -9.80 7.95
C LEU A 85 -2.07 -9.68 9.46
N TRP A 86 -3.08 -10.11 10.19
CA TRP A 86 -2.99 -10.41 11.62
C TRP A 86 -2.94 -11.91 11.81
N LEU A 87 -2.04 -12.35 12.68
CA LEU A 87 -1.70 -13.76 12.85
C LEU A 87 -2.10 -14.27 14.23
N ASP A 88 -2.42 -15.55 14.29
CA ASP A 88 -2.48 -16.35 15.51
C ASP A 88 -1.42 -17.45 15.36
N GLY A 89 -0.27 -17.24 16.01
CA GLY A 89 0.96 -17.96 15.68
C GLY A 89 1.37 -17.71 14.23
N THR A 90 1.39 -18.77 13.41
CA THR A 90 1.71 -18.70 11.98
C THR A 90 0.47 -18.60 11.09
N ARG A 91 -0.74 -18.70 11.66
CA ARG A 91 -2.00 -18.77 10.90
C ARG A 91 -2.61 -17.37 10.74
N PRO A 92 -2.90 -16.91 9.51
CA PRO A 92 -3.68 -15.69 9.32
C PRO A 92 -5.10 -15.83 9.85
N VAL A 93 -5.54 -14.84 10.63
CA VAL A 93 -6.89 -14.81 11.23
C VAL A 93 -7.70 -13.60 10.82
N ALA A 94 -7.04 -12.54 10.33
CA ALA A 94 -7.70 -11.39 9.73
C ALA A 94 -6.81 -10.71 8.69
N VAL A 95 -7.47 -9.94 7.84
CA VAL A 95 -6.87 -9.11 6.79
C VAL A 95 -7.39 -7.69 6.94
N ILE A 96 -6.50 -6.70 6.82
CA ILE A 96 -6.90 -5.30 6.60
C ILE A 96 -6.25 -4.81 5.31
N SER A 97 -7.08 -4.37 4.38
CA SER A 97 -6.63 -3.73 3.14
C SER A 97 -6.81 -2.23 3.25
N LEU A 98 -5.72 -1.49 3.06
CA LEU A 98 -5.68 -0.04 3.01
C LEU A 98 -5.65 0.40 1.53
N SER A 99 -6.40 1.44 1.19
CA SER A 99 -6.36 2.04 -0.15
C SER A 99 -6.50 3.55 -0.08
N ILE A 100 -5.73 4.25 -0.90
CA ILE A 100 -5.86 5.69 -1.10
C ILE A 100 -6.74 5.90 -2.32
N ARG A 101 -7.76 6.74 -2.19
CA ARG A 101 -8.75 6.96 -3.24
C ARG A 101 -8.88 8.42 -3.63
N ARG A 102 -8.88 8.65 -4.95
CA ARG A 102 -9.20 9.94 -5.57
C ARG A 102 -10.68 10.29 -5.42
N PRO A 103 -11.05 11.59 -5.47
CA PRO A 103 -10.17 12.73 -5.79
C PRO A 103 -9.36 13.29 -4.61
N ASN A 104 -9.74 13.00 -3.36
CA ASN A 104 -9.21 13.72 -2.18
C ASN A 104 -8.05 12.98 -1.48
N ASP A 105 -7.54 11.90 -2.07
CA ASP A 105 -6.56 10.99 -1.48
C ASP A 105 -6.96 10.51 -0.06
N ASN A 106 -8.25 10.25 0.10
CA ASN A 106 -8.79 9.71 1.33
C ASN A 106 -8.32 8.27 1.52
N VAL A 107 -7.96 7.91 2.75
CA VAL A 107 -7.60 6.54 3.12
C VAL A 107 -8.85 5.76 3.47
N TYR A 108 -9.02 4.63 2.79
CA TYR A 108 -10.07 3.65 3.02
C TYR A 108 -9.45 2.38 3.56
N TYR A 109 -10.16 1.73 4.46
CA TYR A 109 -9.78 0.43 5.01
C TYR A 109 -10.93 -0.56 4.88
N GLU A 110 -10.57 -1.81 4.63
CA GLU A 110 -11.50 -2.94 4.59
C GLU A 110 -10.96 -4.04 5.49
N CYS A 111 -11.75 -4.40 6.52
CA CYS A 111 -11.40 -5.43 7.48
C CYS A 111 -12.15 -6.72 7.15
N THR A 112 -11.43 -7.84 7.08
CA THR A 112 -11.99 -9.16 6.80
C THR A 112 -11.50 -10.18 7.83
N SER A 113 -12.43 -10.94 8.41
CA SER A 113 -12.07 -12.10 9.25
C SER A 113 -11.78 -13.31 8.39
N LEU A 114 -10.72 -14.06 8.71
CA LEU A 114 -10.36 -15.34 8.12
C LEU A 114 -10.58 -16.52 9.10
N CYS A 115 -11.30 -16.27 10.19
CA CYS A 115 -11.62 -17.29 11.18
C CYS A 115 -13.07 -17.18 11.66
N ALA A 116 -13.59 -18.29 12.20
CA ALA A 116 -14.95 -18.36 12.71
C ALA A 116 -15.10 -17.71 14.09
N THR A 117 -14.03 -17.69 14.88
CA THR A 117 -14.01 -17.03 16.20
C THR A 117 -14.19 -15.52 16.02
N PRO A 118 -15.00 -14.85 16.86
CA PRO A 118 -15.11 -13.40 16.83
C PRO A 118 -13.76 -12.70 17.00
N LEU A 119 -13.68 -11.47 16.52
CA LEU A 119 -12.53 -10.58 16.70
C LEU A 119 -13.05 -9.21 17.14
N ASP A 120 -12.26 -8.47 17.90
CA ASP A 120 -12.50 -7.05 18.17
C ASP A 120 -11.35 -6.25 17.57
N CYS A 121 -11.66 -5.48 16.53
CA CYS A 121 -10.71 -4.60 15.88
C CYS A 121 -10.93 -3.18 16.39
N ARG A 122 -9.86 -2.63 16.95
CA ARG A 122 -9.79 -1.26 17.46
C ARG A 122 -8.83 -0.46 16.60
N ARG A 123 -9.14 0.82 16.44
CA ARG A 123 -8.23 1.82 15.88
C ARG A 123 -8.19 3.01 16.82
N ASN A 124 -6.99 3.42 17.24
CA ASN A 124 -6.81 4.50 18.20
C ASN A 124 -7.67 4.31 19.47
N ALA A 125 -7.62 3.11 20.06
CA ALA A 125 -8.40 2.65 21.21
C ALA A 125 -9.94 2.61 21.04
N SER A 126 -10.49 3.09 19.93
CA SER A 126 -11.92 3.02 19.63
C SER A 126 -12.27 1.72 18.92
N SER A 127 -13.32 1.02 19.37
CA SER A 127 -13.82 -0.17 18.67
C SER A 127 -14.36 0.24 17.30
N LEU A 128 -13.80 -0.38 16.26
CA LEU A 128 -14.04 -0.03 14.86
C LEU A 128 -14.86 -1.11 14.17
N TRP A 129 -14.52 -2.38 14.39
CA TRP A 129 -15.11 -3.52 13.71
C TRP A 129 -15.11 -4.74 14.63
N ALA A 130 -16.28 -5.35 14.81
CA ALA A 130 -16.42 -6.64 15.48
C ALA A 130 -17.35 -7.50 14.62
N PRO A 131 -16.83 -8.46 13.82
CA PRO A 131 -17.69 -9.31 13.03
C PRO A 131 -18.58 -10.10 13.98
N THR A 132 -19.90 -9.91 13.87
CA THR A 132 -20.85 -10.66 14.69
C THR A 132 -20.70 -12.14 14.36
N PRO A 133 -20.51 -13.02 15.35
CA PRO A 133 -20.57 -14.45 15.10
C PRO A 133 -21.92 -14.75 14.47
N ARG A 134 -21.91 -15.32 13.27
CA ARG A 134 -23.12 -15.85 12.64
C ARG A 134 -23.64 -16.90 13.61
N ARG A 135 -24.78 -16.68 14.28
CA ARG A 135 -25.46 -17.73 15.05
C ARG A 135 -25.46 -18.97 14.17
N ALA A 136 -25.13 -20.13 14.74
CA ALA A 136 -24.96 -21.41 14.04
C ALA A 136 -26.26 -21.96 13.41
N ALA A 137 -27.13 -21.12 12.85
CA ALA A 137 -28.13 -21.53 11.87
C ALA A 137 -27.42 -21.61 10.51
N CYS A 138 -26.73 -22.72 10.30
CA CYS A 138 -26.22 -23.09 8.99
C CYS A 138 -27.41 -23.42 8.07
N SER A 139 -27.97 -22.40 7.40
CA SER A 139 -28.64 -22.59 6.11
C SER A 139 -27.77 -21.94 5.04
N ARG A 140 -27.52 -22.70 3.97
CA ARG A 140 -26.37 -22.59 3.07
C ARG A 140 -26.52 -21.52 1.98
N SER A 141 -27.50 -20.61 2.07
CA SER A 141 -27.91 -19.79 0.91
C SER A 141 -27.66 -18.28 0.99
N GLU A 142 -27.14 -17.72 2.10
CA GLU A 142 -27.06 -16.26 2.24
C GLU A 142 -25.65 -15.76 2.63
N PHE A 143 -24.74 -15.79 1.65
CA PHE A 143 -23.47 -15.06 1.68
C PHE A 143 -23.61 -13.75 0.90
N ARG A 144 -24.22 -12.73 1.51
CA ARG A 144 -24.10 -11.33 1.05
C ARG A 144 -24.52 -10.38 2.18
N THR A 145 -23.65 -10.15 3.15
CA THR A 145 -23.85 -9.07 4.12
C THR A 145 -23.28 -7.77 3.56
N ARG A 146 -24.15 -6.77 3.49
CA ARG A 146 -24.02 -5.47 2.83
C ARG A 146 -23.23 -4.50 3.72
N TRP A 147 -22.17 -3.90 3.20
CA TRP A 147 -21.28 -2.99 3.92
C TRP A 147 -21.67 -1.52 3.74
N ARG A 148 -21.63 -0.74 4.84
CA ARG A 148 -21.67 0.74 4.80
C ARG A 148 -20.37 1.27 5.41
N LEU A 149 -19.52 1.84 4.55
CA LEU A 149 -18.24 2.47 4.87
C LEU A 149 -18.45 3.62 5.87
N ARG A 150 -17.76 3.58 7.02
CA ARG A 150 -17.54 4.75 7.88
C ARG A 150 -16.18 5.35 7.50
N GLN A 151 -16.18 6.59 7.02
CA GLN A 151 -14.96 7.36 6.78
C GLN A 151 -14.38 7.80 8.14
N ALA A 152 -13.06 7.73 8.32
CA ALA A 152 -12.40 8.36 9.47
C ALA A 152 -12.11 9.83 9.12
N PRO A 153 -12.43 10.81 9.98
CA PRO A 153 -12.03 12.20 9.78
C PRO A 153 -10.51 12.37 9.87
N ARG A 154 -9.96 13.33 9.12
CA ARG A 154 -8.55 13.74 9.22
C ARG A 154 -8.30 14.29 10.63
N SER A 155 -7.19 13.87 11.24
CA SER A 155 -6.49 14.68 12.22
C SER A 155 -5.68 15.71 11.45
N ASP A 156 -6.07 16.98 11.58
CA ASP A 156 -5.34 18.15 11.07
C ASP A 156 -3.97 18.31 11.74
#